data_AF-A0A919HPV2-F1
#
_entry.id   AF-A0A919HPV2-F1
#
_cell.length_a   1.000
_cell.length_b   1.000
_cell.length_c   1.000
_cell.angle_alpha   90.00
_cell.angle_beta   90.00
_cell.angle_gamma   90.00
#
_symmetry.space_group_name_H-M   'P 1'
#
loop_
_entity.id
_entity.type
_entity.pdbx_description
1 polymer ?
#
loop_
_entity_poly.entity_id
_entity_poly.type
_entity_poly.pdbx_seq_one_letter_code
_entity_poly.pdbx_strand_id
1 'polypeptide(L)'
;MPDSTALAWSWNAQRRAINPSNAEESAIEYLTPKGERKALAYSDLVDVVYRVPLRPRDGEARRAFDRTRLERHLRRRVQALPAFIRKRFSMHLETLDRRNPKEAVRWLFNTFERHVLRRVDAVNAQYLPQGNLPAILFPLRDDFHLLPWADKKRLKRLAYKLANLMKSEFMREFDFRYEKTADVEFSTIYAYGAIASKATSLNIAIPGWKQYCDEVLTAEDALRVIARLQKEKWWLGKLRKIHDRWREHLMIATSYVSKVASPYCSEPCLREWVAQKKANFEYLQAMELEDQDTGERTSLLDKVMGSVSNPKIARHELMVRMRGFEDMANEMGLVGMFYTLTAPSRYHATHVHSGKRNDKYCNASPRKTQKYLCNVWSRVRAKWGREGIRTFGFRVAEPHHDGTPHWHLLLFLRPEEVELATDIFHEYALQEDGNERGAAEYRFTAKLIDEEFGSATGYIAKYISKNIDGYGMDGEFDHESGKPVKEMAKRVRAWASRWSIRQFQQIGGAPVSTAGAAAARKS
;
A
#
# COMPACT_ATOMS: atom_id res chain seq x y z
N MET A 1 -67.55 3.75 -16.71
CA MET A 1 -67.84 3.86 -15.27
C MET A 1 -68.49 2.55 -14.82
N PRO A 2 -68.14 1.93 -13.68
CA PRO A 2 -67.13 2.33 -12.69
C PRO A 2 -66.16 1.20 -12.22
N ASP A 3 -64.99 1.68 -11.78
CA ASP A 3 -64.18 1.33 -10.61
C ASP A 3 -63.98 -0.12 -10.12
N SER A 4 -62.75 -0.57 -10.39
CA SER A 4 -61.97 -1.51 -9.61
C SER A 4 -61.49 -0.90 -8.29
N THR A 5 -61.78 -1.55 -7.16
CA THR A 5 -60.91 -1.65 -5.96
C THR A 5 -61.56 -2.67 -5.02
N ALA A 6 -61.27 -3.96 -5.18
CA ALA A 6 -60.16 -4.65 -4.54
C ALA A 6 -60.30 -4.72 -3.00
N LEU A 7 -60.77 -5.89 -2.57
CA LEU A 7 -60.78 -6.46 -1.23
C LEU A 7 -59.49 -6.15 -0.45
N ALA A 8 -59.56 -5.24 0.51
CA ALA A 8 -58.49 -4.96 1.46
C ALA A 8 -58.62 -5.88 2.69
N TRP A 9 -57.61 -6.72 2.92
CA TRP A 9 -57.48 -7.56 4.10
C TRP A 9 -57.38 -6.74 5.40
N SER A 10 -57.84 -7.30 6.52
CA SER A 10 -58.02 -6.67 7.85
C SER A 10 -56.76 -6.06 8.50
N TRP A 11 -55.57 -6.28 7.94
CA TRP A 11 -54.32 -5.66 8.41
C TRP A 11 -54.05 -4.27 7.83
N ASN A 12 -54.82 -3.83 6.82
CA ASN A 12 -54.73 -2.50 6.20
C ASN A 12 -55.78 -1.49 6.71
N ALA A 13 -56.58 -1.83 7.72
CA ALA A 13 -57.49 -0.89 8.36
C ALA A 13 -56.70 0.12 9.22
N GLN A 14 -57.02 1.41 9.11
CA GLN A 14 -56.38 2.49 9.86
C GLN A 14 -56.60 2.29 11.36
N ARG A 15 -55.54 1.89 12.09
CA ARG A 15 -55.62 1.66 13.53
C ARG A 15 -55.79 2.98 14.26
N ARG A 16 -56.79 3.05 15.15
CA ARG A 16 -56.94 4.13 16.14
C ARG A 16 -55.70 4.14 17.04
N ALA A 17 -55.10 5.30 17.24
CA ALA A 17 -53.98 5.46 18.16
C ALA A 17 -54.40 4.99 19.56
N ILE A 18 -53.67 4.02 20.12
CA ILE A 18 -53.84 3.60 21.51
C ILE A 18 -53.14 4.65 22.36
N ASN A 19 -53.87 5.65 22.84
CA ASN A 19 -53.42 6.44 23.99
C ASN A 19 -54.54 6.42 25.05
N PRO A 20 -54.53 5.46 25.98
CA PRO A 20 -55.51 5.39 27.04
C PRO A 20 -54.97 6.20 28.23
N SER A 21 -55.16 7.51 28.21
CA SER A 21 -55.32 8.40 29.38
C SER A 21 -54.98 9.84 29.04
N ASN A 22 -55.91 10.76 29.35
CA ASN A 22 -55.57 12.15 29.68
C ASN A 22 -54.98 12.16 31.10
N ALA A 23 -53.82 11.54 31.30
CA ALA A 23 -53.07 11.66 32.54
C ALA A 23 -52.02 12.76 32.35
N GLU A 24 -52.04 13.77 33.22
CA GLU A 24 -50.95 14.74 33.33
C GLU A 24 -49.63 13.97 33.58
N GLU A 25 -48.60 14.23 32.78
CA GLU A 25 -47.31 13.55 32.89
C GLU A 25 -46.69 13.81 34.26
N SER A 26 -46.59 12.78 35.10
CA SER A 26 -45.96 12.89 36.42
C SER A 26 -44.46 13.13 36.30
N ALA A 27 -43.98 14.24 36.86
CA ALA A 27 -42.56 14.58 36.90
C ALA A 27 -41.76 13.60 37.79
N ILE A 28 -40.52 13.29 37.40
CA ILE A 28 -39.59 12.47 38.17
C ILE A 28 -38.85 13.36 39.17
N GLU A 29 -39.07 13.13 40.47
CA GLU A 29 -38.35 13.85 41.52
C GLU A 29 -37.00 13.20 41.84
N TYR A 30 -35.96 14.03 41.99
CA TYR A 30 -34.61 13.59 42.35
C TYR A 30 -33.93 14.60 43.28
N LEU A 31 -32.92 14.14 44.02
CA LEU A 31 -32.11 14.95 44.93
C LEU A 31 -30.80 15.35 44.26
N THR A 32 -30.43 16.63 44.34
CA THR A 32 -29.12 17.11 43.90
C THR A 32 -28.03 16.70 44.90
N PRO A 33 -26.74 16.72 44.53
CA PRO A 33 -25.62 16.43 45.45
C PRO A 33 -25.53 17.36 46.67
N LYS A 34 -26.26 18.49 46.68
CA LYS A 34 -26.38 19.42 47.80
C LYS A 34 -27.64 19.20 48.66
N GLY A 35 -28.42 18.16 48.38
CA GLY A 35 -29.62 17.78 49.15
C GLY A 35 -30.91 18.47 48.74
N GLU A 36 -30.92 19.28 47.68
CA GLU A 36 -32.15 19.94 47.20
C GLU A 36 -32.98 18.98 46.34
N ARG A 37 -34.29 18.87 46.61
CA ARG A 37 -35.24 18.12 45.78
C ARG A 37 -35.64 18.93 44.55
N LYS A 38 -35.56 18.33 43.37
CA LYS A 38 -36.00 18.91 42.09
C LYS A 38 -36.86 17.90 41.34
N ALA A 39 -37.87 18.38 40.64
CA ALA A 39 -38.72 17.59 39.76
C ALA A 39 -38.28 17.81 38.30
N LEU A 40 -38.19 16.74 37.53
CA LEU A 40 -37.87 16.77 36.11
C LEU A 40 -39.09 16.25 35.34
N ALA A 41 -39.70 17.10 34.51
CA ALA A 41 -40.86 16.67 33.73
C ALA A 41 -40.43 15.61 32.70
N TYR A 42 -41.33 14.70 32.33
CA TYR A 42 -41.01 13.67 31.35
C TYR A 42 -40.60 14.28 29.99
N SER A 43 -41.23 15.41 29.60
CA SER A 43 -40.83 16.24 28.47
C SER A 43 -39.35 16.68 28.49
N ASP A 44 -38.82 16.99 29.68
CA ASP A 44 -37.42 17.43 29.84
C ASP A 44 -36.42 16.27 29.68
N LEU A 45 -36.84 15.02 29.97
CA LEU A 45 -36.04 13.81 29.76
C LEU A 45 -35.96 13.41 28.28
N VAL A 46 -37.05 13.60 27.54
CA VAL A 46 -37.10 13.33 26.10
C VAL A 46 -36.13 14.27 25.34
N ASP A 47 -36.01 15.52 25.80
CA ASP A 47 -35.08 16.52 25.25
C ASP A 47 -33.59 16.19 25.46
N VAL A 48 -33.24 15.39 26.49
CA VAL A 48 -31.85 15.01 26.80
C VAL A 48 -31.40 13.75 26.04
N VAL A 49 -32.32 12.82 25.75
CA VAL A 49 -31.97 11.47 25.28
C VAL A 49 -32.20 11.27 23.78
N TYR A 50 -33.09 12.04 23.12
CA TYR A 50 -33.39 11.87 21.69
C TYR A 50 -33.25 13.20 20.92
N ARG A 51 -32.09 13.38 20.27
CA ARG A 51 -31.70 14.40 19.25
C ARG A 51 -32.72 15.50 18.89
N VAL A 52 -32.27 16.76 19.02
CA VAL A 52 -32.47 17.92 18.11
C VAL A 52 -33.26 17.55 16.83
N PRO A 53 -34.42 18.20 16.53
CA PRO A 53 -34.34 19.56 15.95
C PRO A 53 -35.51 20.55 16.20
N LEU A 54 -35.15 21.85 16.15
CA LEU A 54 -35.91 23.05 15.73
C LEU A 54 -36.53 24.00 16.80
N ARG A 55 -35.76 25.06 17.12
CA ARG A 55 -36.14 26.42 16.67
C ARG A 55 -34.97 27.05 15.91
N PRO A 56 -35.18 27.77 14.79
CA PRO A 56 -34.10 28.42 14.06
C PRO A 56 -33.59 29.63 14.86
N ARG A 57 -32.34 29.59 15.35
CA ARG A 57 -31.53 30.81 15.42
C ARG A 57 -30.99 31.02 14.01
N ASP A 58 -31.76 31.69 13.15
CA ASP A 58 -31.25 32.26 11.92
C ASP A 58 -30.22 33.33 12.29
N GLY A 59 -28.96 33.13 11.91
CA GLY A 59 -27.93 34.12 12.20
C GLY A 59 -26.50 33.64 12.02
N GLU A 60 -25.61 34.61 11.78
CA GLU A 60 -24.16 34.46 11.73
C GLU A 60 -23.59 33.75 12.97
N ALA A 61 -24.26 33.84 14.12
CA ALA A 61 -23.84 33.21 15.38
C ALA A 61 -23.80 31.68 15.35
N ARG A 62 -24.75 30.99 14.67
CA ARG A 62 -24.71 29.52 14.53
C ARG A 62 -23.58 29.09 13.60
N ARG A 63 -23.43 29.79 12.47
CA ARG A 63 -22.29 29.61 11.54
C ARG A 63 -20.95 29.89 12.23
N ALA A 64 -20.87 30.90 13.09
CA ALA A 64 -19.69 31.23 13.88
C ALA A 64 -19.41 30.16 14.95
N PHE A 65 -20.44 29.68 15.67
CA PHE A 65 -20.31 28.62 16.67
C PHE A 65 -19.83 27.29 16.06
N ASP A 66 -20.43 26.87 14.94
CA ASP A 66 -20.02 25.68 14.20
C ASP A 66 -18.60 25.84 13.65
N ARG A 67 -18.24 27.05 13.20
CA ARG A 67 -16.90 27.40 12.74
C ARG A 67 -15.86 27.33 13.87
N THR A 68 -16.14 27.85 15.06
CA THR A 68 -15.25 27.75 16.22
C THR A 68 -15.10 26.29 16.69
N ARG A 69 -16.18 25.51 16.66
CA ARG A 69 -16.14 24.07 16.96
C ARG A 69 -15.28 23.32 15.94
N LEU A 70 -15.44 23.61 14.66
CA LEU A 70 -14.66 23.02 13.58
C LEU A 70 -13.18 23.41 13.68
N GLU A 71 -12.88 24.68 13.98
CA GLU A 71 -11.51 25.13 14.22
C GLU A 71 -10.85 24.32 15.36
N ARG A 72 -11.52 24.23 16.51
CA ARG A 72 -11.05 23.46 17.66
C ARG A 72 -10.84 21.99 17.29
N HIS A 73 -11.75 21.41 16.52
CA HIS A 73 -11.63 20.05 16.01
C HIS A 73 -10.38 19.89 15.13
N LEU A 74 -10.17 20.76 14.14
CA LEU A 74 -9.03 20.68 13.24
C LEU A 74 -7.69 20.91 13.94
N ARG A 75 -7.62 21.82 14.91
CA ARG A 75 -6.44 21.99 15.76
C ARG A 75 -6.10 20.69 16.52
N ARG A 76 -7.11 20.01 17.08
CA ARG A 76 -6.92 18.68 17.69
C ARG A 76 -6.48 17.65 16.66
N ARG A 77 -7.04 17.67 15.44
CA ARG A 77 -6.63 16.76 14.36
C ARG A 77 -5.19 16.97 13.92
N VAL A 78 -4.69 18.21 13.87
CA VAL A 78 -3.25 18.50 13.66
C VAL A 78 -2.43 17.83 14.75
N GLN A 79 -2.81 17.99 16.02
CA GLN A 79 -2.07 17.39 17.14
C GLN A 79 -2.14 15.86 17.19
N ALA A 80 -3.21 15.27 16.65
CA ALA A 80 -3.40 13.83 16.53
C ALA A 80 -2.63 13.20 15.35
N LEU A 81 -2.01 14.00 14.47
CA LEU A 81 -1.19 13.45 13.40
C LEU A 81 0.01 12.67 13.96
N PRO A 82 0.51 11.66 13.22
CA PRO A 82 1.76 10.99 13.57
C PRO A 82 2.93 11.95 13.72
N ALA A 83 3.75 11.76 14.75
CA ALA A 83 4.81 12.70 15.14
C ALA A 83 5.75 13.07 13.98
N PHE A 84 6.04 12.12 13.09
CA PHE A 84 6.92 12.29 11.94
C PHE A 84 6.36 13.20 10.83
N ILE A 85 5.03 13.38 10.74
CA ILE A 85 4.40 14.39 9.85
C ILE A 85 3.86 15.60 10.61
N ARG A 86 3.49 15.42 11.89
CA ARG A 86 2.88 16.45 12.73
C ARG A 86 3.77 17.68 12.85
N LYS A 87 5.08 17.48 13.08
CA LYS A 87 6.03 18.56 13.38
C LYS A 87 5.92 19.72 12.36
N ARG A 88 5.89 19.44 11.06
CA ARG A 88 5.80 20.48 10.02
C ARG A 88 4.46 21.23 10.08
N PHE A 89 3.36 20.52 10.27
CA PHE A 89 2.03 21.13 10.30
C PHE A 89 1.78 21.91 11.59
N SER A 90 2.25 21.42 12.74
CA SER A 90 2.19 22.14 14.01
C SER A 90 3.04 23.41 13.97
N MET A 91 4.30 23.32 13.53
CA MET A 91 5.16 24.51 13.41
C MET A 91 4.57 25.55 12.46
N HIS A 92 4.04 25.12 11.31
CA HIS A 92 3.41 26.04 10.36
C HIS A 92 2.17 26.71 10.96
N LEU A 93 1.31 25.94 11.64
CA LEU A 93 0.14 26.48 12.33
C LEU A 93 0.54 27.49 13.41
N GLU A 94 1.55 27.18 14.22
CA GLU A 94 2.08 28.09 15.25
C GLU A 94 2.66 29.38 14.65
N THR A 95 3.37 29.29 13.51
CA THR A 95 3.85 30.47 12.79
C THR A 95 2.69 31.34 12.30
N LEU A 96 1.64 30.72 11.73
CA LEU A 96 0.45 31.44 11.30
C LEU A 96 -0.30 32.08 12.48
N ASP A 97 -0.43 31.37 13.60
CA ASP A 97 -1.09 31.90 14.81
C ASP A 97 -0.32 33.12 15.36
N ARG A 98 1.02 33.09 15.38
CA ARG A 98 1.85 34.23 15.80
C ARG A 98 1.74 35.43 14.86
N ARG A 99 1.61 35.18 13.55
CA ARG A 99 1.52 36.24 12.54
C ARG A 99 0.12 36.86 12.49
N ASN A 100 -0.89 36.01 12.34
CA ASN A 100 -2.29 36.41 12.21
C ASN A 100 -3.22 35.21 12.48
N PRO A 101 -3.94 35.18 13.62
CA PRO A 101 -4.86 34.08 13.94
C PRO A 101 -5.93 33.83 12.87
N LYS A 102 -6.37 34.85 12.13
CA LYS A 102 -7.33 34.67 11.03
C LYS A 102 -6.75 33.89 9.86
N GLU A 103 -5.45 34.04 9.58
CA GLU A 103 -4.74 33.25 8.56
C GLU A 103 -4.60 31.79 8.98
N ALA A 104 -4.33 31.51 10.26
CA ALA A 104 -4.30 30.16 10.80
C ALA A 104 -5.64 29.44 10.60
N VAL A 105 -6.76 30.09 10.94
CA VAL A 105 -8.11 29.55 10.71
C VAL A 105 -8.39 29.35 9.22
N ARG A 106 -8.01 30.30 8.37
CA ARG A 106 -8.16 30.18 6.91
C ARG A 106 -7.38 29.00 6.36
N TRP A 107 -6.16 28.79 6.84
CA TRP A 107 -5.32 27.65 6.46
C TRP A 107 -5.91 26.32 6.94
N LEU A 108 -6.42 26.26 8.18
CA LEU A 108 -7.06 25.06 8.72
C LEU A 108 -8.21 24.58 7.83
N PHE A 109 -9.13 25.47 7.45
CA PHE A 109 -10.28 25.09 6.63
C PHE A 109 -9.94 24.88 5.15
N ASN A 110 -9.16 25.78 4.56
CA ASN A 110 -8.97 25.77 3.11
C ASN A 110 -7.81 24.89 2.65
N THR A 111 -6.84 24.62 3.51
CA THR A 111 -5.64 23.85 3.16
C THR A 111 -5.56 22.55 3.94
N PHE A 112 -5.58 22.62 5.28
CA PHE A 112 -5.37 21.46 6.11
C PHE A 112 -6.50 20.44 5.98
N GLU A 113 -7.74 20.83 6.27
CA GLU A 113 -8.91 19.95 6.20
C GLU A 113 -9.10 19.36 4.80
N ARG A 114 -9.25 20.24 3.79
CA ARG A 114 -9.61 19.85 2.42
C ARG A 114 -8.57 18.98 1.73
N HIS A 115 -7.29 19.21 2.02
CA HIS A 115 -6.23 18.62 1.21
C HIS A 115 -5.20 17.80 1.98
N VAL A 116 -4.90 18.13 3.23
CA VAL A 116 -3.94 17.35 4.04
C VAL A 116 -4.67 16.25 4.79
N LEU A 117 -5.64 16.62 5.62
CA LEU A 117 -6.40 15.70 6.46
C LEU A 117 -7.17 14.69 5.64
N ARG A 118 -7.85 15.14 4.57
CA ARG A 118 -8.52 14.25 3.61
C ARG A 118 -7.60 13.15 3.08
N ARG A 119 -6.36 13.48 2.71
CA ARG A 119 -5.38 12.49 2.22
C ARG A 119 -4.88 11.58 3.33
N VAL A 120 -4.58 12.14 4.50
CA VAL A 120 -4.16 11.35 5.68
C VAL A 120 -5.22 10.31 6.03
N ASP A 121 -6.48 10.71 6.08
CA ASP A 121 -7.60 9.82 6.40
C ASP A 121 -7.83 8.78 5.30
N ALA A 122 -7.76 9.19 4.03
CA ALA A 122 -7.85 8.27 2.89
C ALA A 122 -6.68 7.27 2.84
N VAL A 123 -5.48 7.65 3.29
CA VAL A 123 -4.34 6.75 3.43
C VAL A 123 -4.55 5.81 4.61
N ASN A 124 -4.95 6.32 5.78
CA ASN A 124 -5.20 5.51 6.98
C ASN A 124 -6.24 4.41 6.71
N ALA A 125 -7.34 4.75 6.03
CA ALA A 125 -8.38 3.80 5.64
C ALA A 125 -7.87 2.63 4.78
N GLN A 126 -6.75 2.79 4.08
CA GLN A 126 -6.16 1.70 3.26
C GLN A 126 -5.36 0.69 4.08
N TYR A 127 -4.98 1.01 5.32
CA TYR A 127 -4.14 0.15 6.16
C TYR A 127 -4.84 -0.34 7.42
N LEU A 128 -5.85 0.39 7.90
CA LEU A 128 -6.63 -0.01 9.06
C LEU A 128 -7.33 -1.35 8.82
N PRO A 129 -7.58 -2.13 9.89
CA PRO A 129 -8.47 -3.27 9.84
C PRO A 129 -9.88 -2.89 9.36
N GLN A 130 -10.65 -3.90 8.94
CA GLN A 130 -12.06 -3.75 8.58
C GLN A 130 -12.88 -3.23 9.77
N GLY A 131 -13.95 -2.48 9.50
CA GLY A 131 -14.75 -1.80 10.52
C GLY A 131 -15.42 -2.74 11.53
N ASN A 132 -15.78 -3.96 11.11
CA ASN A 132 -16.34 -4.99 11.98
C ASN A 132 -15.26 -6.00 12.37
N LEU A 133 -14.46 -5.67 13.39
CA LEU A 133 -13.44 -6.58 13.92
C LEU A 133 -14.12 -7.74 14.69
N PRO A 134 -13.74 -9.01 14.44
CA PRO A 134 -14.16 -10.14 15.26
C PRO A 134 -13.87 -9.90 16.75
N ALA A 135 -14.74 -10.41 17.62
CA ALA A 135 -14.64 -10.19 19.07
C ALA A 135 -13.26 -10.54 19.64
N ILE A 136 -12.65 -11.63 19.15
CA ILE A 136 -11.30 -12.06 19.54
C ILE A 136 -10.22 -11.01 19.21
N LEU A 137 -10.39 -10.19 18.18
CA LEU A 137 -9.44 -9.17 17.75
C LEU A 137 -9.75 -7.78 18.33
N PHE A 138 -10.92 -7.59 18.94
CA PHE A 138 -11.34 -6.30 19.50
C PHE A 138 -10.36 -5.73 20.53
N PRO A 139 -9.76 -6.53 21.45
CA PRO A 139 -8.75 -6.02 22.39
C PRO A 139 -7.47 -5.50 21.73
N LEU A 140 -7.23 -5.83 20.46
CA LEU A 140 -6.06 -5.39 19.68
C LEU A 140 -6.37 -4.18 18.79
N ARG A 141 -7.61 -3.69 18.77
CA ARG A 141 -8.05 -2.60 17.89
C ARG A 141 -7.13 -1.39 17.99
N ASP A 142 -6.84 -0.92 19.19
CA ASP A 142 -6.02 0.28 19.40
C ASP A 142 -4.56 0.05 19.01
N ASP A 143 -4.03 -1.16 19.24
CA ASP A 143 -2.69 -1.54 18.80
C ASP A 143 -2.55 -1.40 17.26
N PHE A 144 -3.59 -1.75 16.50
CA PHE A 144 -3.62 -1.54 15.04
C PHE A 144 -3.80 -0.07 14.63
N HIS A 145 -4.64 0.69 15.33
CA HIS A 145 -4.81 2.12 15.05
C HIS A 145 -3.53 2.91 15.32
N LEU A 146 -2.74 2.47 16.31
CA LEU A 146 -1.46 3.08 16.68
C LEU A 146 -0.27 2.46 15.94
N LEU A 147 -0.49 1.62 14.94
CA LEU A 147 0.59 0.94 14.23
C LEU A 147 1.62 1.94 13.64
N PRO A 148 1.27 3.08 13.03
CA PRO A 148 2.27 4.06 12.56
C PRO A 148 3.19 4.66 13.66
N TRP A 149 2.82 4.52 14.93
CA TRP A 149 3.57 4.98 16.10
C TRP A 149 4.28 3.85 16.84
N ALA A 150 4.09 2.60 16.43
CA ALA A 150 4.60 1.44 17.14
C ALA A 150 6.13 1.35 17.00
N ASP A 151 6.83 1.30 18.13
CA ASP A 151 8.25 0.96 18.13
C ASP A 151 8.47 -0.55 17.91
N LYS A 152 9.73 -0.96 17.80
CA LYS A 152 10.09 -2.37 17.60
C LYS A 152 9.53 -3.29 18.70
N LYS A 153 9.43 -2.81 19.95
CA LYS A 153 8.93 -3.58 21.09
C LYS A 153 7.42 -3.79 21.00
N ARG A 154 6.65 -2.75 20.67
CA ARG A 154 5.20 -2.80 20.44
C ARG A 154 4.86 -3.72 19.27
N LEU A 155 5.60 -3.64 18.16
CA LEU A 155 5.39 -4.54 17.01
C LEU A 155 5.59 -6.01 17.39
N LYS A 156 6.66 -6.34 18.13
CA LYS A 156 6.91 -7.71 18.64
C LYS A 156 5.78 -8.17 19.57
N ARG A 157 5.39 -7.33 20.53
CA ARG A 157 4.31 -7.65 21.46
C ARG A 157 2.99 -7.92 20.73
N LEU A 158 2.61 -7.09 19.76
CA LEU A 158 1.40 -7.31 18.96
C LEU A 158 1.49 -8.60 18.14
N ALA A 159 2.65 -8.89 17.53
CA ALA A 159 2.87 -10.12 16.80
C ALA A 159 2.72 -11.37 17.70
N TYR A 160 3.25 -11.31 18.92
CA TYR A 160 3.15 -12.38 19.90
C TYR A 160 1.69 -12.61 20.33
N LYS A 161 0.98 -11.53 20.66
CA LYS A 161 -0.45 -11.58 21.00
C LYS A 161 -1.27 -12.23 19.87
N LEU A 162 -1.05 -11.82 18.61
CA LEU A 162 -1.74 -12.41 17.47
C LEU A 162 -1.43 -13.89 17.29
N ALA A 163 -0.17 -14.29 17.39
CA ALA A 163 0.23 -15.68 17.27
C ALA A 163 -0.45 -16.58 18.31
N ASN A 164 -0.44 -16.16 19.57
CA ASN A 164 -1.10 -16.89 20.65
C ASN A 164 -2.62 -16.94 20.47
N LEU A 165 -3.21 -15.82 20.05
CA LEU A 165 -4.64 -15.74 19.85
C LEU A 165 -5.11 -16.64 18.70
N MET A 166 -4.38 -16.69 17.58
CA MET A 166 -4.64 -17.64 16.50
C MET A 166 -4.44 -19.09 16.96
N LYS A 167 -3.44 -19.36 17.80
CA LYS A 167 -3.20 -20.70 18.35
C LYS A 167 -4.36 -21.16 19.24
N SER A 168 -4.76 -20.35 20.22
CA SER A 168 -5.86 -20.68 21.12
C SER A 168 -7.19 -20.82 20.38
N GLU A 169 -7.48 -19.92 19.44
CA GLU A 169 -8.70 -19.97 18.65
C GLU A 169 -8.73 -21.20 17.74
N PHE A 170 -7.60 -21.58 17.15
CA PHE A 170 -7.49 -22.80 16.36
C PHE A 170 -7.82 -24.04 17.18
N MET A 171 -7.19 -24.20 18.36
CA MET A 171 -7.44 -25.36 19.23
C MET A 171 -8.91 -25.45 19.61
N ARG A 172 -9.51 -24.32 20.03
CA ARG A 172 -10.93 -24.28 20.41
C ARG A 172 -11.86 -24.71 19.28
N GLU A 173 -11.65 -24.20 18.08
CA GLU A 173 -12.50 -24.54 16.92
C GLU A 173 -12.27 -25.97 16.43
N PHE A 174 -11.04 -26.47 16.55
CA PHE A 174 -10.69 -27.85 16.24
C PHE A 174 -11.39 -28.80 17.22
N ASP A 175 -11.19 -28.63 18.52
CA ASP A 175 -11.73 -29.49 19.57
C ASP A 175 -13.27 -29.53 19.48
N PHE A 176 -13.91 -28.36 19.34
CA PHE A 176 -15.37 -28.26 19.19
C PHE A 176 -15.94 -29.02 18.00
N ARG A 177 -15.19 -29.11 16.88
CA ARG A 177 -15.63 -29.88 15.71
C ARG A 177 -15.28 -31.36 15.84
N TYR A 178 -14.09 -31.66 16.34
CA TYR A 178 -13.63 -33.02 16.50
C TYR A 178 -14.52 -33.80 17.48
N GLU A 179 -14.97 -33.19 18.58
CA GLU A 179 -15.93 -33.78 19.51
C GLU A 179 -17.25 -34.22 18.83
N LYS A 180 -17.62 -33.61 17.71
CA LYS A 180 -18.89 -33.87 17.01
C LYS A 180 -18.75 -34.82 15.83
N THR A 181 -17.61 -34.80 15.15
CA THR A 181 -17.42 -35.54 13.89
C THR A 181 -16.43 -36.70 14.03
N ALA A 182 -15.54 -36.67 15.03
CA ALA A 182 -14.37 -37.55 15.13
C ALA A 182 -13.46 -37.55 13.88
N ASP A 183 -13.63 -36.57 12.99
CA ASP A 183 -12.88 -36.44 11.74
C ASP A 183 -11.78 -35.38 11.91
N VAL A 184 -10.53 -35.83 11.91
CA VAL A 184 -9.34 -34.99 12.09
C VAL A 184 -9.13 -34.06 10.90
N GLU A 185 -9.33 -34.54 9.67
CA GLU A 185 -9.07 -33.77 8.46
C GLU A 185 -10.07 -32.63 8.33
N PHE A 186 -11.36 -32.97 8.46
CA PHE A 186 -12.44 -31.99 8.44
C PHE A 186 -12.28 -30.95 9.55
N SER A 187 -11.99 -31.38 10.78
CA SER A 187 -11.81 -30.48 11.93
C SER A 187 -10.62 -29.54 11.73
N THR A 188 -9.54 -30.02 11.11
CA THR A 188 -8.35 -29.21 10.78
C THR A 188 -8.69 -28.12 9.77
N ILE A 189 -9.35 -28.49 8.67
CA ILE A 189 -9.73 -27.55 7.60
C ILE A 189 -10.71 -26.51 8.15
N TYR A 190 -11.72 -26.94 8.92
CA TYR A 190 -12.69 -26.05 9.55
C TYR A 190 -12.02 -25.05 10.50
N ALA A 191 -11.17 -25.54 11.41
CA ALA A 191 -10.48 -24.69 12.37
C ALA A 191 -9.54 -23.69 11.69
N TYR A 192 -8.85 -24.10 10.62
CA TYR A 192 -8.11 -23.19 9.75
C TYR A 192 -9.02 -22.09 9.18
N GLY A 193 -10.16 -22.47 8.59
CA GLY A 193 -11.14 -21.54 8.04
C GLY A 193 -11.61 -20.50 9.06
N ALA A 194 -11.89 -20.95 10.29
CA ALA A 194 -12.33 -20.10 11.38
C ALA A 194 -11.27 -19.06 11.78
N ILE A 195 -9.99 -19.45 11.94
CA ILE A 195 -8.93 -18.49 12.28
C ILE A 195 -8.56 -17.59 11.08
N ALA A 196 -8.56 -18.14 9.87
CA ALA A 196 -8.18 -17.42 8.67
C ALA A 196 -9.20 -16.34 8.34
N SER A 197 -10.50 -16.67 8.40
CA SER A 197 -11.60 -15.71 8.24
C SER A 197 -11.44 -14.52 9.19
N LYS A 198 -11.23 -14.78 10.48
CA LYS A 198 -11.04 -13.72 11.48
C LYS A 198 -9.79 -12.89 11.19
N ALA A 199 -8.69 -13.52 10.80
CA ALA A 199 -7.44 -12.85 10.45
C ALA A 199 -7.53 -11.98 9.18
N THR A 200 -8.40 -12.30 8.21
CA THR A 200 -8.58 -11.46 7.01
C THR A 200 -9.15 -10.07 7.34
N SER A 201 -9.85 -9.91 8.47
CA SER A 201 -10.36 -8.60 8.91
C SER A 201 -9.24 -7.61 9.21
N LEU A 202 -8.00 -8.08 9.43
CA LEU A 202 -6.82 -7.26 9.67
C LEU A 202 -6.24 -6.61 8.40
N ASN A 203 -6.89 -6.80 7.23
CA ASN A 203 -6.37 -6.33 5.94
C ASN A 203 -4.99 -6.94 5.61
N ILE A 204 -4.77 -8.19 6.05
CA ILE A 204 -3.57 -8.98 5.83
C ILE A 204 -3.92 -10.17 4.93
N ALA A 205 -3.18 -10.36 3.85
CA ALA A 205 -3.34 -11.53 2.99
C ALA A 205 -2.93 -12.81 3.77
N ILE A 206 -3.92 -13.67 4.03
CA ILE A 206 -3.77 -14.93 4.73
C ILE A 206 -3.44 -16.03 3.71
N PRO A 207 -2.33 -16.78 3.86
CA PRO A 207 -2.00 -17.88 2.96
C PRO A 207 -3.09 -18.96 3.03
N GLY A 208 -3.38 -19.67 1.95
CA GLY A 208 -4.39 -20.74 1.93
C GLY A 208 -5.85 -20.27 1.87
N TRP A 209 -6.12 -18.97 2.10
CA TRP A 209 -7.50 -18.49 2.25
C TRP A 209 -8.33 -18.65 0.97
N LYS A 210 -7.72 -18.38 -0.18
CA LYS A 210 -8.37 -18.58 -1.47
C LYS A 210 -8.68 -20.07 -1.71
N GLN A 211 -7.71 -20.95 -1.47
CA GLN A 211 -7.91 -22.40 -1.62
C GLN A 211 -9.01 -22.93 -0.70
N TYR A 212 -9.13 -22.38 0.51
CA TYR A 212 -10.22 -22.71 1.42
C TYR A 212 -11.57 -22.21 0.92
N CYS A 213 -11.67 -20.97 0.45
CA CYS A 213 -12.88 -20.44 -0.17
C CYS A 213 -13.31 -21.20 -1.42
N ASP A 214 -12.33 -21.70 -2.19
CA ASP A 214 -12.54 -22.49 -3.40
C ASP A 214 -12.75 -23.99 -3.09
N GLU A 215 -12.78 -24.38 -1.79
CA GLU A 215 -12.98 -25.76 -1.32
C GLU A 215 -11.94 -26.79 -1.83
N VAL A 216 -10.73 -26.33 -2.16
CA VAL A 216 -9.62 -27.17 -2.66
C VAL A 216 -8.44 -27.27 -1.70
N LEU A 217 -8.58 -26.75 -0.46
CA LEU A 217 -7.53 -26.82 0.55
C LEU A 217 -7.53 -28.18 1.26
N THR A 218 -6.42 -28.91 1.17
CA THR A 218 -6.23 -30.18 1.89
C THR A 218 -5.87 -29.94 3.37
N ALA A 219 -6.11 -30.94 4.22
CA ALA A 219 -5.74 -30.86 5.64
C ALA A 219 -4.22 -30.68 5.84
N GLU A 220 -3.39 -31.34 5.02
CA GLU A 220 -1.93 -31.19 5.07
C GLU A 220 -1.49 -29.75 4.75
N ASP A 221 -2.03 -29.16 3.68
CA ASP A 221 -1.73 -27.77 3.33
C ASP A 221 -2.27 -26.78 4.36
N ALA A 222 -3.44 -27.06 4.95
CA ALA A 222 -3.96 -26.30 6.07
C ALA A 222 -2.97 -26.30 7.24
N LEU A 223 -2.43 -27.46 7.67
CA LEU A 223 -1.44 -27.55 8.75
C LEU A 223 -0.17 -26.72 8.46
N ARG A 224 0.36 -26.79 7.23
CA ARG A 224 1.52 -25.99 6.80
C ARG A 224 1.25 -24.48 6.91
N VAL A 225 0.02 -24.06 6.61
CA VAL A 225 -0.39 -22.66 6.69
C VAL A 225 -0.67 -22.23 8.13
N ILE A 226 -1.35 -23.05 8.93
CA ILE A 226 -1.63 -22.82 10.36
C ILE A 226 -0.32 -22.56 11.10
N ALA A 227 0.73 -23.35 10.80
CA ALA A 227 2.05 -23.17 11.37
C ALA A 227 2.59 -21.74 11.18
N ARG A 228 2.21 -21.01 10.11
CA ARG A 228 2.58 -19.59 9.95
C ARG A 228 1.74 -18.67 10.82
N LEU A 229 0.43 -18.91 10.91
CA LEU A 229 -0.50 -18.10 11.71
C LEU A 229 -0.25 -18.23 13.22
N GLN A 230 0.38 -19.32 13.66
CA GLN A 230 0.76 -19.52 15.06
C GLN A 230 2.18 -19.02 15.40
N LYS A 231 2.94 -18.49 14.43
CA LYS A 231 4.33 -18.05 14.65
C LYS A 231 4.42 -16.53 14.71
N GLU A 232 4.90 -16.02 15.85
CA GLU A 232 5.17 -14.59 16.07
C GLU A 232 6.01 -13.99 14.94
N LYS A 233 7.09 -14.67 14.52
CA LYS A 233 8.01 -14.18 13.48
C LYS A 233 7.30 -13.85 12.17
N TRP A 234 6.27 -14.62 11.81
CA TRP A 234 5.48 -14.39 10.61
C TRP A 234 4.62 -13.12 10.74
N TRP A 235 3.90 -12.98 11.86
CA TRP A 235 3.10 -11.78 12.16
C TRP A 235 3.97 -10.54 12.24
N LEU A 236 5.12 -10.61 12.91
CA LEU A 236 6.06 -9.50 13.01
C LEU A 236 6.52 -9.03 11.62
N GLY A 237 6.80 -9.96 10.71
CA GLY A 237 7.14 -9.64 9.33
C GLY A 237 6.01 -8.91 8.59
N LYS A 238 4.75 -9.33 8.77
CA LYS A 238 3.57 -8.67 8.19
C LYS A 238 3.35 -7.28 8.78
N LEU A 239 3.31 -7.17 10.11
CA LEU A 239 3.09 -5.92 10.84
C LEU A 239 4.17 -4.89 10.53
N ARG A 240 5.45 -5.28 10.55
CA ARG A 240 6.56 -4.40 10.19
C ARG A 240 6.40 -3.86 8.78
N LYS A 241 6.02 -4.72 7.82
CA LYS A 241 5.82 -4.31 6.43
C LYS A 241 4.66 -3.31 6.27
N ILE A 242 3.58 -3.49 7.02
CA ILE A 242 2.43 -2.56 7.03
C ILE A 242 2.83 -1.25 7.68
N HIS A 243 3.39 -1.29 8.89
CA HIS A 243 3.95 -0.14 9.60
C HIS A 243 4.85 0.70 8.68
N ASP A 244 5.83 0.04 8.06
CA ASP A 244 6.86 0.68 7.24
C ASP A 244 6.27 1.37 6.01
N ARG A 245 5.33 0.71 5.32
CA ARG A 245 4.67 1.25 4.14
C ARG A 245 3.63 2.31 4.46
N TRP A 246 2.91 2.16 5.56
CA TRP A 246 1.90 3.13 5.99
C TRP A 246 2.56 4.46 6.35
N ARG A 247 3.66 4.43 7.12
CA ARG A 247 4.46 5.62 7.42
C ARG A 247 4.96 6.31 6.15
N GLU A 248 5.51 5.54 5.21
CA GLU A 248 5.97 6.09 3.93
C GLU A 248 4.82 6.68 3.10
N HIS A 249 3.67 6.02 3.03
CA HIS A 249 2.51 6.51 2.28
C HIS A 249 1.98 7.83 2.87
N LEU A 250 1.96 7.96 4.19
CA LEU A 250 1.58 9.21 4.85
C LEU A 250 2.56 10.34 4.53
N MET A 251 3.87 10.04 4.43
CA MET A 251 4.88 11.01 4.00
C MET A 251 4.69 11.42 2.54
N ILE A 252 4.42 10.49 1.63
CA ILE A 252 4.09 10.77 0.21
C ILE A 252 2.83 11.64 0.11
N ALA A 253 1.75 11.22 0.77
CA ALA A 253 0.45 11.89 0.69
C ALA A 253 0.48 13.32 1.22
N THR A 254 1.38 13.59 2.17
CA THR A 254 1.63 14.91 2.73
C THR A 254 2.83 15.62 2.09
N SER A 255 3.30 15.20 0.92
CA SER A 255 4.35 15.88 0.14
C SER A 255 5.72 16.00 0.82
N TYR A 256 6.04 15.10 1.77
CA TYR A 256 7.44 14.94 2.25
C TYR A 256 8.31 14.19 1.25
N VAL A 257 7.68 13.41 0.36
CA VAL A 257 8.36 12.81 -0.79
C VAL A 257 7.97 13.62 -2.01
N SER A 258 8.94 14.32 -2.57
CA SER A 258 8.78 15.22 -3.72
C SER A 258 10.16 15.63 -4.23
N LYS A 259 10.21 16.24 -5.42
CA LYS A 259 11.43 16.78 -6.02
C LYS A 259 12.16 17.75 -5.08
N VAL A 260 11.41 18.61 -4.38
CA VAL A 260 11.94 19.69 -3.54
C VAL A 260 12.32 19.19 -2.13
N ALA A 261 11.56 18.26 -1.56
CA ALA A 261 11.76 17.83 -0.18
C ALA A 261 12.67 16.60 -0.06
N SER A 262 12.27 15.48 -0.66
CA SER A 262 12.98 14.21 -0.60
C SER A 262 12.58 13.35 -1.79
N PRO A 263 13.38 13.34 -2.87
CA PRO A 263 13.06 12.56 -4.06
C PRO A 263 13.02 11.06 -3.78
N TYR A 264 12.12 10.35 -4.47
CA TYR A 264 11.96 8.88 -4.52
C TYR A 264 11.47 8.20 -3.25
N CYS A 265 11.99 8.59 -2.08
CA CYS A 265 11.54 8.11 -0.78
C CYS A 265 11.81 9.13 0.32
N SER A 266 11.10 9.00 1.44
CA SER A 266 11.33 9.84 2.61
C SER A 266 12.69 9.61 3.25
N GLU A 267 13.20 10.62 3.95
CA GLU A 267 14.46 10.52 4.69
C GLU A 267 14.45 9.42 5.77
N PRO A 268 13.37 9.21 6.56
CA PRO A 268 13.25 8.03 7.42
C PRO A 268 13.39 6.71 6.67
N CYS A 269 12.79 6.57 5.48
CA CYS A 269 12.89 5.34 4.69
C CYS A 269 14.34 5.05 4.28
N LEU A 270 15.08 6.06 3.82
CA LEU A 270 16.50 5.92 3.47
C LEU A 270 17.34 5.52 4.69
N ARG A 271 17.21 6.23 5.82
CA ARG A 271 17.98 5.93 7.03
C ARG A 271 17.71 4.52 7.57
N GLU A 272 16.45 4.11 7.60
CA GLU A 272 16.05 2.76 8.02
C GLU A 272 16.64 1.69 7.09
N TRP A 273 16.68 1.94 5.78
CA TRP A 273 17.29 1.04 4.81
C TRP A 273 18.80 0.95 4.97
N VAL A 274 19.50 2.08 5.15
CA VAL A 274 20.95 2.11 5.39
C VAL A 274 21.30 1.36 6.67
N ALA A 275 20.56 1.61 7.76
CA ALA A 275 20.76 0.90 9.03
C ALA A 275 20.54 -0.62 8.88
N GLN A 276 19.53 -1.04 8.10
CA GLN A 276 19.30 -2.45 7.83
C GLN A 276 20.42 -3.06 6.98
N LYS A 277 20.99 -2.32 6.02
CA LYS A 277 22.12 -2.79 5.22
C LYS A 277 23.38 -2.94 6.05
N LYS A 278 23.67 -1.98 6.94
CA LYS A 278 24.77 -2.06 7.90
C LYS A 278 24.62 -3.29 8.82
N ALA A 279 23.47 -3.45 9.46
CA ALA A 279 23.22 -4.59 10.36
C ALA A 279 23.32 -5.95 9.63
N ASN A 280 22.85 -6.03 8.38
CA ASN A 280 23.01 -7.25 7.57
C ASN A 280 24.48 -7.52 7.26
N PHE A 281 25.26 -6.49 6.93
CA PHE A 281 26.68 -6.64 6.64
C PHE A 281 27.46 -7.12 7.87
N GLU A 282 27.23 -6.50 9.03
CA GLU A 282 27.82 -6.91 10.31
C GLU A 282 27.46 -8.37 10.66
N TYR A 283 26.21 -8.77 10.41
CA TYR A 283 25.79 -10.17 10.60
C TYR A 283 26.56 -11.13 9.67
N LEU A 284 26.67 -10.83 8.38
CA LEU A 284 27.38 -11.69 7.43
C LEU A 284 28.88 -11.79 7.73
N GLN A 285 29.48 -10.69 8.21
CA GLN A 285 30.88 -10.65 8.60
C GLN A 285 31.17 -11.51 9.84
N ALA A 286 30.19 -11.63 10.75
CA ALA A 286 30.31 -12.40 11.99
C ALA A 286 29.95 -13.89 11.84
N MET A 287 29.67 -14.38 10.63
CA MET A 287 29.15 -15.72 10.39
C MET A 287 30.05 -16.50 9.42
N GLU A 288 30.18 -17.79 9.66
CA GLU A 288 30.86 -18.74 8.79
C GLU A 288 29.87 -19.82 8.35
N LEU A 289 30.14 -20.41 7.19
CA LEU A 289 29.49 -21.63 6.71
C LEU A 289 30.40 -22.80 7.08
N GLU A 290 29.80 -23.86 7.63
CA GLU A 290 30.48 -25.13 7.92
C GLU A 290 29.84 -26.22 7.08
N ASP A 291 30.67 -26.96 6.34
CA ASP A 291 30.27 -28.22 5.71
C ASP A 291 30.16 -29.31 6.77
N GLN A 292 28.99 -29.95 6.89
CA GLN A 292 28.75 -30.93 7.95
C GLN A 292 29.49 -32.25 7.76
N ASP A 293 29.88 -32.58 6.52
CA ASP A 293 30.52 -33.85 6.18
C ASP A 293 32.06 -33.72 6.25
N THR A 294 32.61 -32.59 5.81
CA THR A 294 34.07 -32.35 5.79
C THR A 294 34.58 -31.51 6.97
N GLY A 295 33.71 -30.75 7.64
CA GLY A 295 34.08 -29.78 8.67
C GLY A 295 34.74 -28.51 8.12
N GLU A 296 34.82 -28.34 6.80
CA GLU A 296 35.41 -27.15 6.19
C GLU A 296 34.61 -25.89 6.52
N ARG A 297 35.30 -24.84 6.94
CA ARG A 297 34.70 -23.54 7.25
C ARG A 297 35.07 -22.49 6.21
N THR A 298 34.07 -21.74 5.75
CA THR A 298 34.31 -20.59 4.87
C THR A 298 33.50 -19.37 5.33
N SER A 299 34.09 -18.19 5.21
CA SER A 299 33.40 -16.91 5.45
C SER A 299 32.09 -16.81 4.68
N LEU A 300 30.98 -16.56 5.40
CA LEU A 300 29.68 -16.34 4.77
C LEU A 300 29.70 -15.05 3.94
N LEU A 301 30.42 -14.02 4.41
CA LEU A 301 30.56 -12.75 3.71
C LEU A 301 31.18 -12.95 2.32
N ASP A 302 32.26 -13.73 2.22
CA ASP A 302 32.96 -13.94 0.95
C ASP A 302 32.07 -14.63 -0.08
N LYS A 303 31.33 -15.65 0.34
CA LYS A 303 30.34 -16.33 -0.52
C LYS A 303 29.24 -15.37 -0.97
N VAL A 304 28.74 -14.51 -0.08
CA VAL A 304 27.71 -13.51 -0.45
C VAL A 304 28.30 -12.47 -1.42
N MET A 305 29.51 -11.99 -1.18
CA MET A 305 30.17 -10.98 -2.02
C MET A 305 30.59 -11.53 -3.39
N GLY A 306 30.80 -12.84 -3.51
CA GLY A 306 30.97 -13.56 -4.77
C GLY A 306 29.67 -13.88 -5.52
N SER A 307 28.50 -13.54 -4.97
CA SER A 307 27.18 -13.84 -5.56
C SER A 307 26.48 -12.61 -6.16
N VAL A 308 25.32 -12.81 -6.78
CA VAL A 308 24.39 -11.75 -7.24
C VAL A 308 23.86 -10.84 -6.13
N SER A 309 24.14 -11.16 -4.86
CA SER A 309 23.86 -10.26 -3.75
C SER A 309 24.76 -9.03 -3.77
N ASN A 310 25.95 -9.13 -4.38
CA ASN A 310 26.85 -8.02 -4.64
C ASN A 310 26.31 -7.16 -5.79
N PRO A 311 26.03 -5.86 -5.58
CA PRO A 311 25.54 -4.96 -6.64
C PRO A 311 26.38 -4.97 -7.92
N LYS A 312 27.71 -5.09 -7.80
CA LYS A 312 28.63 -5.15 -8.95
C LYS A 312 28.40 -6.40 -9.79
N ILE A 313 28.29 -7.56 -9.15
CA ILE A 313 28.04 -8.84 -9.83
C ILE A 313 26.63 -8.86 -10.42
N ALA A 314 25.62 -8.40 -9.66
CA ALA A 314 24.25 -8.28 -10.15
C ALA A 314 24.15 -7.41 -11.42
N ARG A 315 24.87 -6.28 -11.46
CA ARG A 315 24.96 -5.41 -12.64
C ARG A 315 25.63 -6.14 -13.79
N HIS A 316 26.78 -6.78 -13.59
CA HIS A 316 27.47 -7.52 -14.64
C HIS A 316 26.61 -8.64 -15.23
N GLU A 317 25.97 -9.45 -14.39
CA GLU A 317 25.08 -10.52 -14.86
C GLU A 317 23.91 -9.97 -15.69
N LEU A 318 23.31 -8.87 -15.25
CA LEU A 318 22.22 -8.25 -15.99
C LEU A 318 22.69 -7.71 -17.35
N MET A 319 23.87 -7.07 -17.39
CA MET A 319 24.48 -6.56 -18.62
C MET A 319 24.83 -7.69 -19.60
N VAL A 320 25.43 -8.78 -19.13
CA VAL A 320 25.75 -9.95 -19.96
C VAL A 320 24.49 -10.56 -20.56
N ARG A 321 23.41 -10.67 -19.77
CA ARG A 321 22.13 -11.17 -20.29
C ARG A 321 21.51 -10.26 -21.34
N MET A 322 21.58 -8.95 -21.13
CA MET A 322 21.08 -7.98 -22.09
C MET A 322 21.85 -8.06 -23.40
N ARG A 323 23.17 -8.18 -23.31
CA ARG A 323 24.01 -8.37 -24.48
C ARG A 323 23.63 -9.64 -25.24
N GLY A 324 23.44 -10.76 -24.55
CA GLY A 324 23.00 -12.00 -25.20
C GLY A 324 21.60 -11.90 -25.84
N PHE A 325 20.68 -11.12 -25.26
CA PHE A 325 19.38 -10.88 -25.89
C PHE A 325 19.50 -10.02 -27.15
N GLU A 326 20.39 -9.02 -27.11
CA GLU A 326 20.68 -8.16 -28.26
C GLU A 326 21.36 -8.95 -29.39
N ASP A 327 22.38 -9.76 -29.09
CA ASP A 327 23.05 -10.59 -30.09
C ASP A 327 22.04 -11.55 -30.76
N MET A 328 21.16 -12.20 -29.97
CA MET A 328 20.09 -13.06 -30.49
C MET A 328 19.06 -12.29 -31.31
N ALA A 329 18.70 -11.07 -30.90
CA ALA A 329 17.78 -10.22 -31.66
C ALA A 329 18.36 -9.87 -33.03
N ASN A 330 19.64 -9.53 -33.08
CA ASN A 330 20.35 -9.19 -34.31
C ASN A 330 20.45 -10.40 -35.25
N GLU A 331 20.79 -11.58 -34.72
CA GLU A 331 20.80 -12.83 -35.50
C GLU A 331 19.42 -13.17 -36.09
N MET A 332 18.35 -12.83 -35.37
CA MET A 332 16.97 -13.05 -35.81
C MET A 332 16.40 -11.91 -36.69
N GLY A 333 17.18 -10.85 -36.96
CA GLY A 333 16.73 -9.69 -37.73
C GLY A 333 15.63 -8.87 -37.03
N LEU A 334 15.58 -8.91 -35.70
CA LEU A 334 14.62 -8.15 -34.89
C LEU A 334 15.13 -6.74 -34.62
N VAL A 335 14.21 -5.82 -34.34
CA VAL A 335 14.53 -4.44 -33.96
C VAL A 335 14.24 -4.18 -32.49
N GLY A 336 15.09 -3.37 -31.87
CA GLY A 336 14.93 -2.93 -30.48
C GLY A 336 14.00 -1.73 -30.36
N MET A 337 12.97 -1.85 -29.53
CA MET A 337 12.08 -0.77 -29.14
C MET A 337 12.27 -0.41 -27.68
N PHE A 338 12.42 0.88 -27.40
CA PHE A 338 12.44 1.45 -26.06
C PHE A 338 11.09 2.10 -25.74
N TYR A 339 10.32 1.45 -24.88
CA TYR A 339 9.03 1.93 -24.42
C TYR A 339 9.11 2.49 -23.01
N THR A 340 8.45 3.62 -22.77
CA THR A 340 8.24 4.14 -21.41
C THR A 340 6.76 4.16 -21.10
N LEU A 341 6.35 3.60 -19.96
CA LEU A 341 4.97 3.60 -19.49
C LEU A 341 4.87 4.31 -18.14
N THR A 342 4.03 5.35 -18.10
CA THR A 342 3.77 6.19 -16.93
C THR A 342 2.34 5.99 -16.43
N ALA A 343 2.06 6.34 -15.17
CA ALA A 343 0.70 6.33 -14.63
C ALA A 343 -0.03 7.67 -14.88
N PRO A 344 -1.38 7.70 -14.87
CA PRO A 344 -2.14 8.94 -14.91
C PRO A 344 -1.76 9.93 -13.80
N SER A 345 -1.99 11.23 -14.04
CA SER A 345 -1.65 12.31 -13.07
C SER A 345 -2.23 12.04 -11.68
N ARG A 346 -3.43 11.45 -11.58
CA ARG A 346 -4.06 11.12 -10.29
C ARG A 346 -3.27 10.11 -9.44
N TYR A 347 -2.29 9.40 -9.97
CA TYR A 347 -1.39 8.54 -9.19
C TYR A 347 -0.22 9.30 -8.55
N HIS A 348 0.03 10.54 -8.98
CA HIS A 348 1.13 11.37 -8.50
C HIS A 348 0.69 12.28 -7.37
N ALA A 349 1.42 12.25 -6.25
CA ALA A 349 1.10 13.03 -5.05
C ALA A 349 1.48 14.52 -5.20
N THR A 350 2.49 14.81 -6.03
CA THR A 350 3.01 16.15 -6.29
C THR A 350 3.25 16.40 -7.78
N HIS A 351 3.28 17.67 -8.18
CA HIS A 351 3.65 18.09 -9.52
C HIS A 351 5.17 18.11 -9.70
N VAL A 352 5.65 17.60 -10.85
CA VAL A 352 7.07 17.43 -11.17
C VAL A 352 7.91 18.71 -11.08
N HIS A 353 7.41 19.84 -11.58
CA HIS A 353 8.19 21.07 -11.63
C HIS A 353 8.23 21.84 -10.30
N SER A 354 7.13 21.84 -9.55
CA SER A 354 6.99 22.69 -8.36
C SER A 354 7.15 21.93 -7.05
N GLY A 355 7.06 20.60 -7.06
CA GLY A 355 6.92 19.79 -5.85
C GLY A 355 5.64 20.08 -5.06
N LYS A 356 4.76 20.94 -5.56
CA LYS A 356 3.48 21.27 -4.92
C LYS A 356 2.55 20.08 -5.01
N ARG A 357 1.68 19.99 -4.01
CA ARG A 357 0.62 18.98 -3.91
C ARG A 357 -0.24 18.96 -5.18
N ASN A 358 -0.47 17.78 -5.75
CA ASN A 358 -1.36 17.58 -6.90
C ASN A 358 -2.78 17.25 -6.46
N ASP A 359 -3.73 18.18 -6.53
CA ASP A 359 -5.08 17.99 -5.98
C ASP A 359 -5.90 16.85 -6.61
N LYS A 360 -5.50 16.34 -7.80
CA LYS A 360 -6.09 15.16 -8.43
C LYS A 360 -5.67 13.83 -7.80
N TYR A 361 -4.66 13.83 -6.92
CA TYR A 361 -4.10 12.62 -6.35
C TYR A 361 -5.16 11.74 -5.67
N CYS A 362 -5.25 10.48 -6.10
CA CYS A 362 -6.23 9.50 -5.64
C CYS A 362 -5.76 8.67 -4.44
N ASN A 363 -4.67 9.08 -3.77
CA ASN A 363 -4.09 8.38 -2.61
C ASN A 363 -3.57 6.98 -2.98
N ALA A 364 -3.14 6.79 -4.23
CA ALA A 364 -2.51 5.55 -4.65
C ALA A 364 -1.09 5.44 -4.08
N SER A 365 -0.84 4.35 -3.34
CA SER A 365 0.54 4.01 -2.96
C SER A 365 1.36 3.56 -4.19
N PRO A 366 2.70 3.67 -4.17
CA PRO A 366 3.56 3.12 -5.22
C PRO A 366 3.27 1.65 -5.54
N ARG A 367 2.88 0.84 -4.55
CA ARG A 367 2.49 -0.56 -4.80
C ARG A 367 1.16 -0.69 -5.57
N LYS A 368 0.20 0.22 -5.34
CA LYS A 368 -1.05 0.27 -6.10
C LYS A 368 -0.79 0.72 -7.54
N THR A 369 0.04 1.73 -7.73
CA THR A 369 0.48 2.16 -9.07
C THR A 369 1.22 1.05 -9.82
N GLN A 370 2.14 0.34 -9.15
CA GLN A 370 2.82 -0.82 -9.76
C GLN A 370 1.81 -1.89 -10.21
N LYS A 371 0.73 -2.13 -9.45
CA LYS A 371 -0.34 -3.06 -9.85
C LYS A 371 -1.10 -2.55 -11.08
N TYR A 372 -1.36 -1.24 -11.16
CA TYR A 372 -1.93 -0.62 -12.36
C TYR A 372 -1.05 -0.87 -13.59
N LEU A 373 0.25 -0.58 -13.52
CA LEU A 373 1.20 -0.81 -14.63
C LEU A 373 1.25 -2.30 -15.03
N CYS A 374 1.27 -3.21 -14.06
CA CYS A 374 1.18 -4.65 -14.33
C CYS A 374 -0.11 -5.04 -15.05
N ASN A 375 -1.24 -4.41 -14.72
CA ASN A 375 -2.52 -4.69 -15.36
C ASN A 375 -2.54 -4.19 -16.82
N VAL A 376 -2.02 -2.98 -17.08
CA VAL A 376 -1.85 -2.46 -18.45
C VAL A 376 -0.99 -3.44 -19.26
N TRP A 377 0.18 -3.81 -18.75
CA TRP A 377 1.07 -4.76 -19.41
C TRP A 377 0.43 -6.14 -19.63
N SER A 378 -0.36 -6.63 -18.68
CA SER A 378 -1.08 -7.90 -18.85
C SER A 378 -2.07 -7.85 -20.00
N ARG A 379 -2.76 -6.72 -20.19
CA ARG A 379 -3.74 -6.54 -21.27
C ARG A 379 -3.07 -6.37 -22.62
N VAL A 380 -1.98 -5.60 -22.67
CA VAL A 380 -1.12 -5.47 -23.87
C VAL A 380 -0.63 -6.85 -24.31
N ARG A 381 0.01 -7.62 -23.43
CA ARG A 381 0.48 -8.97 -23.76
C ARG A 381 -0.63 -9.91 -24.21
N ALA A 382 -1.81 -9.82 -23.58
CA ALA A 382 -2.95 -10.66 -23.99
C ALA A 382 -3.45 -10.29 -25.40
N LYS A 383 -3.46 -9.01 -25.78
CA LYS A 383 -3.82 -8.57 -27.13
C LYS A 383 -2.74 -8.94 -28.13
N TRP A 384 -1.47 -8.66 -27.85
CA TRP A 384 -0.33 -9.09 -28.68
C TRP A 384 -0.35 -10.60 -28.95
N GLY A 385 -0.62 -11.43 -27.93
CA GLY A 385 -0.74 -12.87 -28.11
C GLY A 385 -1.89 -13.30 -29.05
N ARG A 386 -3.01 -12.54 -29.09
CA ARG A 386 -4.10 -12.80 -30.05
C ARG A 386 -3.75 -12.34 -31.47
N GLU A 387 -2.95 -11.30 -31.61
CA GLU A 387 -2.44 -10.80 -32.89
C GLU A 387 -1.19 -11.56 -33.38
N GLY A 388 -0.73 -12.58 -32.65
CA GLY A 388 0.46 -13.35 -33.02
C GLY A 388 1.80 -12.64 -32.75
N ILE A 389 1.78 -11.44 -32.17
CA ILE A 389 2.97 -10.64 -31.87
C ILE A 389 3.73 -11.28 -30.70
N ARG A 390 5.01 -11.56 -30.94
CA ARG A 390 5.93 -12.12 -29.93
C ARG A 390 7.06 -11.15 -29.67
N THR A 391 7.48 -11.09 -28.41
CA THR A 391 8.59 -10.24 -27.99
C THR A 391 9.31 -10.83 -26.79
N PHE A 392 10.58 -10.49 -26.67
CA PHE A 392 11.40 -10.73 -25.49
C PHE A 392 12.21 -9.47 -25.17
N GLY A 393 12.76 -9.39 -23.97
CA GLY A 393 13.47 -8.20 -23.52
C GLY A 393 13.49 -8.01 -22.02
N PHE A 394 13.50 -6.75 -21.59
CA PHE A 394 13.64 -6.35 -20.20
C PHE A 394 12.67 -5.25 -19.82
N ARG A 395 12.27 -5.26 -18.56
CA ARG A 395 11.52 -4.19 -17.92
C ARG A 395 12.28 -3.70 -16.69
N VAL A 396 12.47 -2.39 -16.60
CA VAL A 396 12.98 -1.66 -15.44
C VAL A 396 11.82 -0.86 -14.83
N ALA A 397 11.63 -0.93 -13.52
CA ALA A 397 10.69 -0.07 -12.80
C ALA A 397 11.47 0.93 -11.92
N GLU A 398 11.16 2.20 -12.09
CA GLU A 398 11.83 3.32 -11.44
C GLU A 398 10.81 4.22 -10.74
N PRO A 399 11.17 4.87 -9.63
CA PRO A 399 10.33 5.89 -9.02
C PRO A 399 10.50 7.23 -9.75
N HIS A 400 9.40 7.95 -9.94
CA HIS A 400 9.42 9.39 -10.11
C HIS A 400 9.78 10.11 -8.80
N HIS A 401 10.04 11.41 -8.86
CA HIS A 401 10.38 12.28 -7.74
C HIS A 401 9.47 12.16 -6.51
N ASP A 402 8.19 11.81 -6.69
CA ASP A 402 7.21 11.63 -5.63
C ASP A 402 7.03 10.16 -5.18
N GLY A 403 7.84 9.26 -5.72
CA GLY A 403 7.84 7.82 -5.46
C GLY A 403 6.89 7.00 -6.34
N THR A 404 6.19 7.62 -7.28
CA THR A 404 5.27 6.92 -8.20
C THR A 404 6.07 6.10 -9.21
N PRO A 405 5.85 4.77 -9.33
CA PRO A 405 6.58 3.97 -10.31
C PRO A 405 6.20 4.35 -11.75
N HIS A 406 7.18 4.26 -12.64
CA HIS A 406 7.04 4.17 -14.09
C HIS A 406 7.94 3.05 -14.62
N TRP A 407 7.67 2.58 -15.83
CA TRP A 407 8.42 1.49 -16.44
C TRP A 407 9.18 1.96 -17.68
N HIS A 408 10.39 1.46 -17.82
CA HIS A 408 11.11 1.41 -19.09
C HIS A 408 11.18 -0.03 -19.56
N LEU A 409 10.84 -0.27 -20.82
CA LEU A 409 10.90 -1.58 -21.45
C LEU A 409 11.83 -1.50 -22.66
N LEU A 410 12.79 -2.40 -22.70
CA LEU A 410 13.54 -2.72 -23.90
C LEU A 410 12.96 -4.00 -24.46
N LEU A 411 12.33 -3.94 -25.63
CA LEU A 411 11.65 -5.07 -26.26
C LEU A 411 12.17 -5.27 -27.68
N PHE A 412 12.46 -6.51 -28.04
CA PHE A 412 12.82 -6.90 -29.40
C PHE A 412 11.58 -7.44 -30.12
N LEU A 413 11.31 -6.91 -31.31
CA LEU A 413 10.11 -7.16 -32.11
C LEU A 413 10.52 -7.38 -33.57
N ARG A 414 9.68 -8.08 -34.33
CA ARG A 414 9.85 -8.14 -35.78
C ARG A 414 9.59 -6.77 -36.39
N PRO A 415 10.38 -6.30 -37.37
CA PRO A 415 10.22 -4.98 -37.97
C PRO A 415 8.80 -4.68 -38.43
N GLU A 416 8.16 -5.66 -39.08
CA GLU A 416 6.80 -5.57 -39.61
C GLU A 416 5.70 -5.51 -38.54
N GLU A 417 6.02 -5.87 -37.29
CA GLU A 417 5.05 -5.86 -36.18
C GLU A 417 5.16 -4.61 -35.30
N VAL A 418 6.21 -3.78 -35.47
CA VAL A 418 6.50 -2.67 -34.56
C VAL A 418 5.35 -1.68 -34.47
N GLU A 419 4.78 -1.29 -35.61
CA GLU A 419 3.71 -0.30 -35.68
C GLU A 419 2.47 -0.81 -34.92
N LEU A 420 1.96 -1.99 -35.31
CA LEU A 420 0.81 -2.62 -34.66
C LEU A 420 1.05 -2.88 -33.17
N ALA A 421 2.24 -3.35 -32.79
CA ALA A 421 2.60 -3.59 -31.39
C ALA A 421 2.57 -2.29 -30.57
N THR A 422 3.13 -1.21 -31.13
CA THR A 422 3.22 0.12 -30.51
C THR A 422 1.83 0.73 -30.37
N ASP A 423 0.98 0.65 -31.39
CA ASP A 423 -0.39 1.17 -31.38
C ASP A 423 -1.26 0.47 -30.34
N ILE A 424 -1.19 -0.86 -30.28
CA ILE A 424 -1.88 -1.64 -29.25
C ILE A 424 -1.42 -1.21 -27.86
N PHE A 425 -0.12 -1.05 -27.64
CA PHE A 425 0.39 -0.62 -26.34
C PHE A 425 -0.15 0.78 -26.00
N HIS A 426 -0.01 1.72 -26.92
CA HIS A 426 -0.47 3.09 -26.77
C HIS A 426 -1.97 3.17 -26.41
N GLU A 427 -2.81 2.39 -27.10
CA GLU A 427 -4.24 2.28 -26.81
C GLU A 427 -4.49 1.88 -25.34
N TYR A 428 -3.91 0.75 -24.89
CA TYR A 428 -4.10 0.29 -23.51
C TYR A 428 -3.50 1.24 -22.46
N ALA A 429 -2.41 1.94 -22.79
CA ALA A 429 -1.79 2.90 -21.89
C ALA A 429 -2.68 4.14 -21.65
N LEU A 430 -3.47 4.54 -22.66
CA LEU A 430 -4.37 5.70 -22.60
C LEU A 430 -5.80 5.38 -22.16
N GLN A 431 -6.18 4.12 -21.98
CA GLN A 431 -7.56 3.77 -21.56
C GLN A 431 -8.01 4.39 -20.24
N GLU A 432 -7.10 4.58 -19.29
CA GLU A 432 -7.40 5.27 -18.03
C GLU A 432 -6.98 6.74 -18.12
N ASP A 433 -7.93 7.68 -17.98
CA ASP A 433 -7.67 9.12 -18.03
C ASP A 433 -6.89 9.58 -19.29
N GLY A 434 -7.08 8.95 -20.46
CA GLY A 434 -6.33 9.28 -21.69
C GLY A 434 -6.57 10.69 -22.25
N ASN A 435 -7.65 11.34 -21.82
CA ASN A 435 -7.99 12.71 -22.23
C ASN A 435 -7.37 13.78 -21.31
N GLU A 436 -6.58 13.40 -20.30
CA GLU A 436 -5.93 14.41 -19.45
C GLU A 436 -4.81 15.15 -20.22
N ARG A 437 -4.60 16.42 -19.88
CA ARG A 437 -3.57 17.25 -20.53
C ARG A 437 -2.19 16.59 -20.41
N GLY A 438 -1.54 16.35 -21.56
CA GLY A 438 -0.23 15.72 -21.67
C GLY A 438 -0.25 14.19 -21.66
N ALA A 439 -1.42 13.54 -21.58
CA ALA A 439 -1.50 12.08 -21.62
C ALA A 439 -0.94 11.49 -22.92
N ALA A 440 -1.38 12.02 -24.06
CA ALA A 440 -0.92 11.56 -25.37
C ALA A 440 0.61 11.70 -25.56
N GLU A 441 1.24 12.65 -24.88
CA GLU A 441 2.69 12.89 -25.00
C GLU A 441 3.51 12.10 -23.97
N TYR A 442 3.03 11.97 -22.73
CA TYR A 442 3.85 11.48 -21.61
C TYR A 442 3.40 10.13 -21.03
N ARG A 443 2.20 9.65 -21.38
CA ARG A 443 1.69 8.39 -20.81
C ARG A 443 2.45 7.19 -21.32
N PHE A 444 2.71 7.19 -22.62
CA PHE A 444 3.45 6.16 -23.31
C PHE A 444 4.33 6.82 -24.35
N THR A 445 5.63 6.54 -24.30
CA THR A 445 6.56 6.96 -25.36
C THR A 445 7.22 5.73 -25.96
N ALA A 446 7.40 5.76 -27.27
CA ALA A 446 8.06 4.73 -28.03
C ALA A 446 9.20 5.33 -28.83
N LYS A 447 10.37 4.69 -28.74
CA LYS A 447 11.56 5.06 -29.50
C LYS A 447 12.16 3.81 -30.11
N LEU A 448 12.39 3.83 -31.41
CA LEU A 448 13.24 2.85 -32.08
C LEU A 448 14.68 3.05 -31.59
N ILE A 449 15.37 1.95 -31.31
CA ILE A 449 16.78 1.98 -30.96
C ILE A 449 17.57 2.05 -32.24
N ASP A 450 18.42 3.05 -32.31
CA ASP A 450 19.29 3.30 -33.45
C ASP A 450 20.72 2.92 -33.05
N GLU A 451 21.27 1.94 -33.76
CA GLU A 451 22.59 1.39 -33.50
C GLU A 451 23.71 2.44 -33.67
N GLU A 452 23.49 3.47 -34.50
CA GLU A 452 24.44 4.56 -34.69
C GLU A 452 24.61 5.43 -33.44
N PHE A 453 23.55 5.57 -32.64
CA PHE A 453 23.56 6.36 -31.40
C PHE A 453 23.83 5.53 -30.14
N GLY A 454 23.85 4.20 -30.27
CA GLY A 454 24.27 3.28 -29.23
C GLY A 454 23.51 1.95 -29.26
N SER A 455 24.15 0.90 -28.72
CA SER A 455 23.55 -0.43 -28.61
C SER A 455 22.29 -0.44 -27.75
N ALA A 456 21.38 -1.38 -28.00
CA ALA A 456 20.17 -1.57 -27.19
C ALA A 456 20.53 -1.80 -25.70
N THR A 457 21.62 -2.52 -25.45
CA THR A 457 22.21 -2.67 -24.12
C THR A 457 22.63 -1.31 -23.53
N GLY A 458 23.23 -0.41 -24.32
CA GLY A 458 23.61 0.94 -23.91
C GLY A 458 22.43 1.79 -23.45
N TYR A 459 21.31 1.74 -24.17
CA TYR A 459 20.09 2.49 -23.82
C TYR A 459 19.55 2.13 -22.43
N ILE A 460 19.54 0.83 -22.08
CA ILE A 460 19.02 0.38 -20.79
C ILE A 460 20.08 0.39 -19.67
N ALA A 461 21.38 0.34 -20.01
CA ALA A 461 22.48 0.36 -19.05
C ALA A 461 22.44 1.56 -18.11
N LYS A 462 22.06 2.75 -18.64
CA LYS A 462 21.88 3.96 -17.83
C LYS A 462 20.88 3.73 -16.68
N TYR A 463 19.74 3.14 -16.99
CA TYR A 463 18.67 2.85 -16.03
C TYR A 463 19.11 1.79 -15.02
N ILE A 464 19.87 0.78 -15.44
CA ILE A 464 20.45 -0.22 -14.52
C ILE A 464 21.41 0.43 -13.53
N SER A 465 22.38 1.19 -14.01
CA SER A 465 23.37 1.86 -13.14
C SER A 465 22.67 2.81 -12.16
N LYS A 466 21.74 3.64 -12.63
CA LYS A 466 20.93 4.53 -11.78
C LYS A 466 20.17 3.80 -10.67
N ASN A 467 19.77 2.55 -10.91
CA ASN A 467 18.94 1.77 -9.99
C ASN A 467 19.71 0.84 -9.06
N ILE A 468 20.98 0.53 -9.36
CA ILE A 468 21.79 -0.43 -8.59
C ILE A 468 22.78 0.29 -7.67
N ASP A 469 23.73 1.04 -8.23
CA ASP A 469 24.89 1.58 -7.51
C ASP A 469 25.40 2.93 -8.03
N GLY A 470 24.88 3.43 -9.16
CA GLY A 470 25.38 4.63 -9.84
C GLY A 470 26.76 4.43 -10.46
N TYR A 471 27.12 3.20 -10.82
CA TYR A 471 28.42 2.90 -11.44
C TYR A 471 28.60 3.62 -12.78
N GLY A 472 29.79 4.20 -12.98
CA GLY A 472 30.16 4.91 -14.21
C GLY A 472 29.56 6.32 -14.35
N MET A 473 28.88 6.83 -13.32
CA MET A 473 28.16 8.12 -13.34
C MET A 473 28.75 9.12 -12.35
N ASP A 474 30.08 9.11 -12.23
CA ASP A 474 30.81 10.05 -11.38
C ASP A 474 30.69 11.48 -11.93
N GLY A 475 30.23 12.41 -11.09
CA GLY A 475 29.93 13.79 -11.49
C GLY A 475 28.58 13.98 -12.21
N GLU A 476 27.83 12.91 -12.50
CA GLU A 476 26.50 13.03 -13.09
C GLU A 476 25.42 13.40 -12.06
N PHE A 477 24.50 14.25 -12.50
CA PHE A 477 23.32 14.65 -11.74
C PHE A 477 22.07 14.05 -12.34
N ASP A 478 21.21 13.53 -11.48
CA ASP A 478 19.94 12.97 -11.87
C ASP A 478 18.97 14.10 -12.31
N HIS A 479 18.44 14.03 -13.52
CA HIS A 479 17.60 15.10 -14.10
C HIS A 479 16.30 15.36 -13.32
N GLU A 480 15.73 14.33 -12.71
CA GLU A 480 14.46 14.45 -12.00
C GLU A 480 14.65 15.11 -10.63
N SER A 481 15.71 14.76 -9.89
CA SER A 481 16.01 15.28 -8.54
C SER A 481 17.00 16.45 -8.49
N GLY A 482 17.88 16.60 -9.47
CA GLY A 482 19.02 17.53 -9.45
C GLY A 482 20.16 17.13 -8.51
N LYS A 483 20.21 15.87 -8.06
CA LYS A 483 21.19 15.37 -7.09
C LYS A 483 22.17 14.36 -7.69
N PRO A 484 23.33 14.10 -7.05
CA PRO A 484 24.29 13.10 -7.54
C PRO A 484 23.67 11.71 -7.70
N VAL A 485 23.92 11.05 -8.84
CA VAL A 485 23.29 9.77 -9.18
C VAL A 485 23.56 8.67 -8.14
N LYS A 486 24.78 8.60 -7.58
CA LYS A 486 25.13 7.61 -6.54
C LYS A 486 24.29 7.75 -5.25
N GLU A 487 23.93 8.98 -4.87
CA GLU A 487 23.00 9.19 -3.74
C GLU A 487 21.60 8.71 -4.12
N MET A 488 21.15 9.02 -5.34
CA MET A 488 19.82 8.66 -5.82
C MET A 488 19.65 7.15 -5.97
N ALA A 489 20.68 6.42 -6.41
CA ALA A 489 20.64 4.96 -6.48
C ALA A 489 20.30 4.32 -5.12
N LYS A 490 20.84 4.84 -4.01
CA LYS A 490 20.48 4.38 -2.65
C LYS A 490 19.01 4.64 -2.32
N ARG A 491 18.47 5.80 -2.70
CA ARG A 491 17.05 6.16 -2.51
C ARG A 491 16.13 5.28 -3.34
N VAL A 492 16.48 5.03 -4.59
CA VAL A 492 15.76 4.13 -5.49
C VAL A 492 15.74 2.69 -4.92
N ARG A 493 16.87 2.20 -4.39
CA ARG A 493 16.94 0.89 -3.71
C ARG A 493 16.13 0.84 -2.41
N ALA A 494 16.14 1.93 -1.63
CA ALA A 494 15.33 2.04 -0.42
C ALA A 494 13.82 2.03 -0.75
N TRP A 495 13.42 2.80 -1.77
CA TRP A 495 12.06 2.81 -2.32
C TRP A 495 11.63 1.42 -2.78
N ALA A 496 12.41 0.76 -3.64
CA ALA A 496 12.10 -0.56 -4.17
C ALA A 496 11.93 -1.60 -3.04
N SER A 497 12.80 -1.55 -2.02
CA SER A 497 12.72 -2.41 -0.83
C SER A 497 11.44 -2.15 -0.02
N ARG A 498 11.16 -0.88 0.31
CA ARG A 498 9.98 -0.43 1.08
C ARG A 498 8.67 -0.92 0.43
N TRP A 499 8.56 -0.75 -0.88
CA TRP A 499 7.36 -1.10 -1.63
C TRP A 499 7.36 -2.55 -2.11
N SER A 500 8.50 -3.24 -2.01
CA SER A 500 8.74 -4.58 -2.56
C SER A 500 8.45 -4.63 -4.06
N ILE A 501 8.98 -3.65 -4.79
CA ILE A 501 8.89 -3.55 -6.24
C ILE A 501 10.12 -4.23 -6.82
N ARG A 502 9.90 -5.26 -7.65
CA ARG A 502 10.97 -5.87 -8.44
C ARG A 502 11.37 -4.88 -9.52
N GLN A 503 12.56 -4.32 -9.43
CA GLN A 503 13.05 -3.31 -10.38
C GLN A 503 13.30 -3.91 -11.76
N PHE A 504 14.05 -5.01 -11.84
CA PHE A 504 14.44 -5.64 -13.10
C PHE A 504 13.68 -6.94 -13.36
N GLN A 505 13.09 -7.08 -14.54
CA GLN A 505 12.38 -8.28 -14.97
C GLN A 505 12.70 -8.61 -16.43
N GLN A 506 13.14 -9.83 -16.69
CA GLN A 506 13.22 -10.39 -18.04
C GLN A 506 11.83 -10.75 -18.56
N ILE A 507 11.66 -10.61 -19.87
CA ILE A 507 10.45 -10.91 -20.63
C ILE A 507 10.85 -11.90 -21.74
N GLY A 508 10.09 -12.98 -21.91
CA GLY A 508 10.24 -13.92 -23.03
C GLY A 508 11.48 -14.83 -23.02
N GLY A 509 12.50 -14.54 -22.21
CA GLY A 509 13.71 -15.38 -22.13
C GLY A 509 13.56 -16.63 -21.26
N ALA A 510 14.47 -17.60 -21.45
CA ALA A 510 14.52 -18.83 -20.67
C ALA A 510 14.73 -18.55 -19.17
N PRO A 511 14.01 -19.25 -18.27
CA PRO A 511 14.17 -19.06 -16.84
C PRO A 511 15.54 -19.54 -16.38
N VAL A 512 16.34 -18.64 -15.80
CA VAL A 512 17.59 -19.01 -15.15
C VAL A 512 17.30 -19.32 -13.68
N SER A 513 16.87 -20.54 -13.40
CA SER A 513 16.98 -21.09 -12.04
C SER A 513 18.37 -21.69 -11.90
N THR A 514 19.12 -21.31 -10.86
CA THR A 514 20.22 -22.16 -10.39
C THR A 514 19.61 -23.52 -10.02
N ALA A 515 20.14 -24.60 -10.58
CA ALA A 515 19.62 -25.96 -10.41
C ALA A 515 19.54 -26.42 -8.93
N GLY A 516 20.11 -25.69 -7.98
CA GLY A 516 20.11 -26.02 -6.55
C GLY A 516 18.80 -25.79 -5.79
N ALA A 517 17.78 -25.12 -6.35
CA ALA A 517 16.53 -24.87 -5.62
C ALA A 517 15.35 -25.79 -6.01
N ALA A 518 15.48 -26.59 -7.07
CA ALA A 518 14.44 -27.50 -7.54
C ALA A 518 14.55 -28.91 -6.96
N ALA A 519 15.73 -29.32 -6.47
CA ALA A 519 15.95 -30.66 -5.90
C ALA A 519 15.29 -30.85 -4.52
N ALA A 520 15.06 -29.78 -3.74
CA ALA A 520 14.45 -29.88 -2.40
C ALA A 520 12.90 -29.91 -2.41
N ARG A 521 12.26 -30.15 -3.55
CA ARG A 521 10.78 -30.33 -3.65
C ARG A 521 10.34 -31.66 -4.24
N LYS A 522 11.28 -32.57 -4.49
CA LYS A 522 11.01 -33.96 -4.86
C LYS A 522 12.04 -34.87 -4.17
N SER A 523 11.89 -35.00 -2.86
CA SER A 523 12.36 -36.13 -2.06
C SER A 523 11.45 -36.24 -0.86
#